data_AF-A0A2Z4IJ19-F1
#
_entry.id   AF-A0A2Z4IJ19-F1
#
_cell.length_a   1.000
_cell.length_b   1.000
_cell.length_c   1.000
_cell.angle_alpha   90.00
_cell.angle_beta   90.00
_cell.angle_gamma   90.00
#
_symmetry.space_group_name_H-M   'P 1'
#
loop_
_entity.id
_entity.type
_entity.pdbx_description
1 polymer ?
#
loop_
_entity_poly.entity_id
_entity_poly.type
_entity_poly.pdbx_seq_one_letter_code
_entity_poly.pdbx_strand_id
1 'polypeptide(L)'
;MKNVNRVILSFILILLTTSFRTENQDRETVYLLFDDSSLDSCIAENYELAPKVKKFRKVLVKDHWYFFICDAQFVTDSKTDTLSSADFSKLELVNYEYLLSQNERLDQFTYHTFAHIYFIEEVCEGKYLRYEMHWPDPRISSIYEYY
;
A
#
# COMPACT_ATOMS: atom_id res chain seq x y z
N MET A 1 -19.72 -58.29 5.85
CA MET A 1 -19.82 -56.85 5.49
C MET A 1 -19.53 -55.90 6.68
N LYS A 2 -18.51 -56.15 7.53
CA LYS A 2 -18.15 -55.24 8.65
C LYS A 2 -16.83 -54.47 8.42
N ASN A 3 -15.94 -54.96 7.55
CA ASN A 3 -14.64 -54.34 7.29
C ASN A 3 -14.70 -53.17 6.30
N VAL A 4 -15.67 -53.15 5.39
CA VAL A 4 -15.82 -52.07 4.39
C VAL A 4 -16.18 -50.74 5.06
N ASN A 5 -17.01 -50.75 6.10
CA ASN A 5 -17.38 -49.54 6.86
C ASN A 5 -16.21 -48.93 7.64
N ARG A 6 -15.22 -49.71 8.08
CA ARG A 6 -14.04 -49.17 8.79
C ARG A 6 -13.08 -48.47 7.85
N VAL A 7 -12.85 -49.02 6.66
CA VAL A 7 -11.94 -48.44 5.66
C VAL A 7 -12.50 -47.13 5.11
N ILE A 8 -13.80 -47.07 4.84
CA ILE A 8 -14.47 -45.85 4.36
C ILE A 8 -14.42 -44.75 5.43
N LEU A 9 -14.66 -45.10 6.70
CA LEU A 9 -14.61 -44.13 7.80
C LEU A 9 -13.20 -43.54 7.98
N SER A 10 -12.15 -44.36 7.85
CA SER A 10 -10.76 -43.89 7.89
C SER A 10 -10.40 -42.99 6.71
N PHE A 11 -10.94 -43.27 5.52
CA PHE A 11 -10.70 -42.43 4.33
C PHE A 11 -11.35 -41.05 4.46
N ILE A 12 -12.56 -40.98 5.01
CA ILE A 12 -13.27 -39.72 5.27
C ILE A 12 -12.53 -38.88 6.32
N LEU A 13 -11.95 -39.51 7.35
CA LEU A 13 -11.20 -38.80 8.39
C LEU A 13 -9.92 -38.15 7.85
N ILE A 14 -9.23 -38.81 6.91
CA ILE A 14 -8.02 -38.28 6.26
C ILE A 14 -8.37 -37.09 5.36
N LEU A 15 -9.47 -37.17 4.60
CA LEU A 15 -9.94 -36.08 3.73
C LEU A 15 -10.33 -34.81 4.51
N LEU A 16 -10.86 -34.95 5.73
CA LEU A 16 -11.21 -33.81 6.59
C LEU A 16 -9.99 -33.08 7.17
N THR A 17 -8.83 -33.74 7.27
CA THR A 17 -7.60 -33.11 7.79
C THR A 17 -6.81 -32.34 6.73
N THR A 18 -7.11 -32.53 5.44
CA THR A 18 -6.36 -31.88 4.34
C THR A 18 -6.89 -30.50 3.93
N SER A 19 -8.02 -30.04 4.50
CA SER A 19 -8.71 -28.83 4.02
C SER A 19 -8.36 -27.53 4.75
N PHE A 20 -7.39 -27.53 5.67
CA PHE A 20 -6.92 -26.31 6.34
C PHE A 20 -5.49 -25.97 5.92
N ARG A 21 -5.31 -25.63 4.64
CA ARG A 21 -4.22 -24.72 4.25
C ARG A 21 -4.84 -23.35 4.12
N THR A 22 -4.83 -22.59 5.20
CA THR A 22 -5.06 -21.14 5.14
C THR A 22 -4.02 -20.54 4.20
N GLU A 23 -4.48 -20.00 3.09
CA GLU A 23 -3.70 -19.20 2.15
C GLU A 23 -3.32 -17.87 2.84
N ASN A 24 -2.40 -17.94 3.80
CA ASN A 24 -1.58 -16.79 4.16
C ASN A 24 -0.59 -16.64 3.01
N GLN A 25 -0.99 -15.99 1.93
CA GLN A 25 -0.02 -15.36 1.04
C GLN A 25 0.75 -14.37 1.90
N ASP A 26 2.05 -14.59 2.10
CA ASP A 26 2.96 -13.65 2.76
C ASP A 26 2.98 -12.37 1.90
N ARG A 27 2.07 -11.45 2.19
CA ARG A 27 1.96 -10.18 1.46
C ARG A 27 3.18 -9.33 1.80
N GLU A 28 3.73 -8.69 0.79
CA GLU A 28 4.95 -7.90 0.89
C GLU A 28 4.71 -6.59 1.67
N THR A 29 5.71 -6.17 2.46
CA THR A 29 5.78 -4.82 3.03
C THR A 29 6.70 -3.97 2.16
N VAL A 30 6.20 -2.84 1.70
CA VAL A 30 6.94 -1.96 0.77
C VAL A 30 7.27 -0.62 1.39
N TYR A 31 8.45 -0.09 1.05
CA TYR A 31 8.95 1.21 1.51
C TYR A 31 9.22 2.12 0.32
N LEU A 32 8.66 3.32 0.33
CA LEU A 32 8.85 4.31 -0.72
C LEU A 32 9.43 5.61 -0.12
N LEU A 33 10.45 6.16 -0.77
CA LEU A 33 10.97 7.48 -0.41
C LEU A 33 10.03 8.56 -0.95
N PHE A 34 9.46 9.35 -0.05
CA PHE A 34 8.56 10.45 -0.36
C PHE A 34 9.29 11.78 -0.21
N ASP A 35 9.41 12.51 -1.32
CA ASP A 35 10.16 13.77 -1.38
C ASP A 35 9.28 14.92 -1.86
N ASP A 36 8.62 15.60 -0.91
CA ASP A 36 7.86 16.83 -1.17
C ASP A 36 8.77 18.03 -1.46
N SER A 37 10.10 17.89 -1.48
CA SER A 37 10.99 18.96 -1.96
C SER A 37 11.33 18.82 -3.44
N SER A 38 11.05 17.65 -4.05
CA SER A 38 11.33 17.38 -5.45
C SER A 38 10.62 18.37 -6.39
N LEU A 39 11.33 18.79 -7.44
CA LEU A 39 10.84 19.62 -8.53
C LEU A 39 10.20 18.80 -9.66
N ASP A 40 10.13 17.48 -9.50
CA ASP A 40 9.52 16.59 -10.48
C ASP A 40 8.03 16.92 -10.65
N SER A 41 7.54 16.73 -11.87
CA SER A 41 6.14 16.98 -12.23
C SER A 41 5.57 15.85 -13.07
N CYS A 42 4.26 15.69 -12.96
CA CYS A 42 3.46 14.76 -13.76
C CYS A 42 2.51 15.55 -14.66
N ILE A 43 2.06 14.91 -15.73
CA ILE A 43 1.02 15.44 -16.61
C ILE A 43 -0.30 14.86 -16.09
N ALA A 44 -1.24 15.71 -15.68
CA ALA A 44 -2.54 15.24 -15.22
C ALA A 44 -3.34 14.68 -16.40
N GLU A 45 -3.78 13.43 -16.33
CA GLU A 45 -4.32 12.70 -17.50
C GLU A 45 -5.73 13.15 -17.95
N ASN A 46 -6.38 14.08 -17.25
CA ASN A 46 -7.82 14.36 -17.41
C ASN A 46 -8.21 15.77 -17.88
N TYR A 47 -7.28 16.58 -18.39
CA TYR A 47 -7.60 17.94 -18.87
C TYR A 47 -7.15 18.18 -20.31
N GLU A 48 -8.02 18.76 -21.15
CA GLU A 48 -7.70 19.15 -22.54
C GLU A 48 -6.48 20.08 -22.65
N LEU A 49 -6.16 20.78 -21.56
CA LEU A 49 -4.92 21.51 -21.31
C LEU A 49 -4.24 20.92 -20.07
N ALA A 50 -3.72 19.70 -20.17
CA ALA A 50 -3.15 18.95 -19.05
C ALA A 50 -2.11 19.78 -18.27
N PRO A 51 -2.45 20.35 -17.10
CA PRO A 51 -1.52 21.16 -16.35
C PRO A 51 -0.42 20.27 -15.79
N LYS A 52 0.81 20.79 -15.74
CA LYS A 52 1.89 20.15 -14.98
C LYS A 52 1.56 20.26 -13.51
N VAL A 53 1.40 19.11 -12.85
CA VAL A 53 1.21 19.02 -11.40
C VAL A 53 2.51 18.53 -10.76
N LYS A 54 2.83 19.02 -9.56
CA LYS A 54 3.99 18.53 -8.80
C LYS A 54 3.82 17.05 -8.49
N LYS A 55 4.89 16.25 -8.68
CA LYS A 55 4.86 14.80 -8.50
C LYS A 55 4.50 14.42 -7.07
N PHE A 56 5.23 14.93 -6.09
CA PHE A 56 4.97 14.65 -4.68
C PHE A 56 4.25 15.84 -4.05
N ARG A 57 3.13 15.60 -3.36
CA ARG A 57 2.39 16.63 -2.62
C ARG A 57 1.87 16.06 -1.31
N LYS A 58 1.93 16.85 -0.24
CA LYS A 58 1.43 16.47 1.08
C LYS A 58 0.47 17.53 1.61
N VAL A 59 -0.73 17.11 2.04
CA VAL A 59 -1.80 18.03 2.47
C VAL A 59 -2.48 17.51 3.74
N LEU A 60 -2.77 18.39 4.69
CA LEU A 60 -3.57 18.08 5.88
C LEU A 60 -5.03 18.46 5.64
N VAL A 61 -5.96 17.50 5.71
CA VAL A 61 -7.40 17.73 5.56
C VAL A 61 -8.15 17.05 6.69
N LYS A 62 -8.92 17.81 7.48
CA LYS A 62 -9.75 17.30 8.60
C LYS A 62 -8.96 16.36 9.53
N ASP A 63 -7.73 16.74 9.87
CA ASP A 63 -6.80 15.98 10.74
C ASP A 63 -6.17 14.71 10.14
N HIS A 64 -6.37 14.45 8.84
CA HIS A 64 -5.72 13.36 8.12
C HIS A 64 -4.67 13.91 7.15
N TRP A 65 -3.50 13.29 7.13
CA TRP A 65 -2.46 13.59 6.14
C TRP A 65 -2.71 12.80 4.87
N TYR A 66 -2.80 13.52 3.76
CA TYR A 66 -2.90 12.99 2.42
C TYR A 66 -1.58 13.18 1.70
N PHE A 67 -1.11 12.10 1.11
CA PHE A 67 0.10 12.05 0.29
C PHE A 67 -0.31 11.76 -1.14
N PHE A 68 0.21 12.55 -2.08
CA PHE A 68 -0.06 12.40 -3.49
C PHE A 68 1.24 12.09 -4.22
N ILE A 69 1.18 11.12 -5.13
CA ILE A 69 2.22 10.84 -6.11
C ILE A 69 1.55 10.91 -7.49
N CYS A 70 1.81 11.98 -8.23
CA CYS A 70 1.02 12.38 -9.40
C CYS A 70 -0.49 12.43 -9.06
N ASP A 71 -1.28 11.58 -9.70
CA ASP A 71 -2.74 11.47 -9.55
C ASP A 71 -3.16 10.40 -8.52
N ALA A 72 -2.21 9.59 -8.02
CA ALA A 72 -2.48 8.66 -6.94
C ALA A 72 -2.51 9.38 -5.59
N GLN A 73 -3.44 8.95 -4.76
CA GLN A 73 -3.68 9.46 -3.41
C GLN A 73 -3.47 8.33 -2.40
N PHE A 74 -2.86 8.69 -1.27
CA PHE A 74 -2.64 7.84 -0.11
C PHE A 74 -3.04 8.62 1.14
N VAL A 75 -3.56 7.94 2.14
CA VAL A 75 -3.98 8.53 3.41
C VAL A 75 -3.33 7.80 4.57
N THR A 76 -3.06 8.52 5.65
CA THR A 76 -2.63 7.93 6.91
C THR A 76 -3.47 8.44 8.07
N ASP A 77 -3.90 7.49 8.90
CA ASP A 77 -4.55 7.75 10.20
C ASP A 77 -3.55 7.61 11.36
N SER A 78 -2.32 7.22 11.03
CA SER A 78 -1.33 6.74 11.98
C SER A 78 -0.47 7.87 12.52
N LYS A 79 -0.01 7.70 13.77
CA LYS A 79 1.09 8.49 14.30
C LYS A 79 2.37 8.16 13.53
N THR A 80 3.17 9.17 13.26
CA THR A 80 4.44 9.04 12.55
C THR A 80 5.52 8.46 13.45
N ASP A 81 6.27 7.48 12.95
CA ASP A 81 7.47 6.96 13.62
C ASP A 81 8.72 7.69 13.13
N THR A 82 9.72 7.85 13.99
CA THR A 82 11.04 8.37 13.58
C THR A 82 12.01 7.22 13.35
N LEU A 83 12.75 7.25 12.25
CA LEU A 83 13.81 6.32 11.92
C LEU A 83 15.19 7.01 11.97
N SER A 84 16.20 6.25 12.42
CA SER A 84 17.60 6.65 12.33
C SER A 84 18.15 6.37 10.92
N SER A 85 19.25 7.03 10.52
CA SER A 85 19.97 6.69 9.28
C SER A 85 20.38 5.22 9.18
N ALA A 86 20.72 4.61 10.32
CA ALA A 86 21.14 3.21 10.38
C ALA A 86 19.98 2.24 10.16
N ASP A 87 18.76 2.62 10.50
CA ASP A 87 17.57 1.80 10.24
C ASP A 87 17.04 2.05 8.83
N PHE A 88 17.10 3.30 8.36
CA PHE A 88 16.80 3.67 6.98
C PHE A 88 17.66 2.89 5.98
N SER A 89 18.97 2.76 6.20
CA SER A 89 19.88 2.07 5.28
C SER A 89 19.62 0.57 5.13
N LYS A 90 18.80 -0.02 6.01
CA LYS A 90 18.38 -1.43 5.94
C LYS A 90 17.10 -1.62 5.13
N LEU A 91 16.40 -0.54 4.77
CA LEU A 91 15.16 -0.62 4.02
C LEU A 91 15.44 -0.87 2.53
N GLU A 92 14.70 -1.80 1.95
CA GLU A 92 14.65 -1.97 0.50
C GLU A 92 13.59 -1.02 -0.07
N LEU A 93 14.06 0.05 -0.72
CA LEU A 93 13.19 1.07 -1.27
C LEU A 93 12.70 0.66 -2.66
N VAL A 94 11.38 0.76 -2.86
CA VAL A 94 10.74 0.60 -4.16
C VAL A 94 10.39 1.97 -4.75
N ASN A 95 10.25 2.03 -6.06
CA ASN A 95 9.75 3.22 -6.74
C ASN A 95 8.21 3.18 -6.86
N TYR A 96 7.64 4.32 -7.24
CA TYR A 96 6.18 4.45 -7.41
C TYR A 96 5.65 3.55 -8.54
N GLU A 97 6.42 3.38 -9.61
CA GLU A 97 6.06 2.55 -10.75
C GLU A 97 5.89 1.08 -10.35
N TYR A 98 6.69 0.58 -9.39
CA TYR A 98 6.51 -0.74 -8.80
C TYR A 98 5.15 -0.87 -8.11
N LEU A 99 4.77 0.10 -7.26
CA LEU A 99 3.48 0.08 -6.56
C LEU A 99 2.30 0.03 -7.54
N LEU A 100 2.37 0.82 -8.63
CA LEU A 100 1.35 0.80 -9.68
C LEU A 100 1.30 -0.54 -10.41
N SER A 101 2.44 -1.08 -10.81
CA SER A 101 2.51 -2.33 -11.56
C SER A 101 1.91 -3.53 -10.81
N GLN A 102 2.00 -3.54 -9.47
CA GLN A 102 1.39 -4.58 -8.65
C GLN A 102 -0.11 -4.34 -8.46
N ASN A 103 -0.55 -3.08 -8.47
CA ASN A 103 -1.96 -2.71 -8.33
C ASN A 103 -2.75 -2.95 -9.63
N GLU A 104 -2.19 -2.64 -10.81
CA GLU A 104 -2.83 -2.85 -12.13
C GLU A 104 -3.04 -4.33 -12.49
N ARG A 105 -2.28 -5.24 -11.86
CA ARG A 105 -2.40 -6.68 -12.05
C ARG A 105 -3.61 -7.30 -11.37
N LEU A 106 -4.30 -6.54 -10.52
CA LEU A 106 -5.44 -6.99 -9.75
C LEU A 106 -6.63 -6.12 -10.12
N ASP A 107 -7.82 -6.72 -10.12
CA ASP A 107 -9.05 -5.99 -10.43
C ASP A 107 -9.22 -4.76 -9.52
N GLN A 108 -10.11 -3.84 -9.93
CA GLN A 108 -10.41 -2.56 -9.28
C GLN A 108 -10.87 -2.67 -7.81
N PHE A 109 -10.85 -3.87 -7.22
CA PHE A 109 -11.32 -4.18 -5.87
C PHE A 109 -10.21 -4.68 -4.93
N THR A 110 -8.97 -4.85 -5.41
CA THR A 110 -7.92 -5.45 -4.58
C THR A 110 -7.05 -4.39 -3.88
N TYR A 111 -7.62 -3.71 -2.89
CA TYR A 111 -6.92 -2.80 -1.95
C TYR A 111 -5.90 -3.51 -1.02
N HIS A 112 -5.43 -4.69 -1.41
CA HIS A 112 -4.85 -5.70 -0.51
C HIS A 112 -3.58 -6.36 -1.05
N THR A 113 -2.96 -5.77 -2.08
CA THR A 113 -1.75 -6.29 -2.73
C THR A 113 -0.56 -6.37 -1.77
N PHE A 114 -0.41 -5.37 -0.91
CA PHE A 114 0.67 -5.27 0.08
C PHE A 114 0.11 -5.51 1.49
N ALA A 115 0.94 -6.06 2.37
CA ALA A 115 0.63 -6.13 3.80
C ALA A 115 0.63 -4.71 4.39
N HIS A 116 1.70 -3.97 4.11
CA HIS A 116 1.89 -2.60 4.54
C HIS A 116 2.58 -1.78 3.44
N ILE A 117 2.17 -0.53 3.32
CA ILE A 117 2.84 0.48 2.48
C ILE A 117 3.39 1.53 3.43
N TYR A 118 4.69 1.78 3.38
CA TYR A 118 5.33 2.81 4.20
C TYR A 118 5.94 3.90 3.33
N PHE A 119 5.56 5.15 3.60
CA PHE A 119 6.27 6.30 3.05
C PHE A 119 7.32 6.77 4.04
N ILE A 120 8.53 6.99 3.54
CA ILE A 120 9.67 7.49 4.29
C ILE A 120 9.97 8.92 3.81
N GLU A 121 9.92 9.89 4.71
CA GLU A 121 10.19 11.30 4.43
C GLU A 121 11.43 11.73 5.21
N GLU A 122 12.44 12.29 4.54
CA GLU A 122 13.56 12.92 5.23
C GLU A 122 13.18 14.33 5.69
N VAL A 123 13.19 14.59 7.00
CA VAL A 123 12.79 15.89 7.55
C VAL A 123 13.97 16.79 7.91
N CYS A 124 15.12 16.18 8.17
CA CYS A 124 16.42 16.83 8.25
C CYS A 124 17.50 15.77 8.05
N GLU A 125 18.74 16.20 7.82
CA GLU A 125 19.86 15.32 7.48
C GLU A 125 19.94 14.11 8.44
N GLY A 126 19.71 12.92 7.88
CA GLY A 126 19.78 11.65 8.61
C GLY A 126 18.62 11.36 9.57
N LYS A 127 17.55 12.16 9.54
CA LYS A 127 16.33 11.93 10.31
C LYS A 127 15.15 11.71 9.39
N TYR A 128 14.55 10.54 9.51
CA TYR A 128 13.45 10.12 8.65
C TYR A 128 12.18 9.92 9.46
N LEU A 129 11.05 10.25 8.85
CA LEU A 129 9.72 9.96 9.33
C LEU A 129 9.14 8.82 8.51
N ARG A 130 8.56 7.83 9.18
CA ARG A 130 7.85 6.72 8.57
C ARG A 130 6.36 6.86 8.81
N TYR A 131 5.60 6.76 7.73
CA TYR A 131 4.15 6.81 7.76
C TYR A 131 3.58 5.55 7.15
N GLU A 132 2.65 4.92 7.85
CA GLU A 132 1.86 3.82 7.28
C GLU A 132 0.76 4.38 6.39
N MET A 133 0.72 3.93 5.14
CA MET A 133 -0.16 4.44 4.10
C MET A 133 -1.26 3.44 3.77
N HIS A 134 -2.43 4.01 3.49
CA HIS A 134 -3.57 3.28 2.96
C HIS A 134 -4.03 3.95 1.66
N TRP A 135 -4.56 3.14 0.74
CA TRP A 135 -5.34 3.67 -0.36
C TRP A 135 -6.61 4.31 0.19
N PRO A 136 -7.02 5.49 -0.31
CA PRO A 136 -8.27 6.12 0.12
C PRO A 136 -9.45 5.22 -0.23
N ASP A 137 -10.36 5.00 0.73
CA ASP A 137 -11.60 4.28 0.44
C ASP A 137 -12.41 5.10 -0.59
N PRO A 138 -12.74 4.53 -1.76
CA PRO A 138 -13.49 5.24 -2.79
C PRO A 138 -14.89 5.68 -2.31
N ARG A 139 -15.40 5.10 -1.21
CA ARG A 139 -16.67 5.48 -0.59
C ARG A 139 -16.54 6.69 0.34
N ILE A 140 -15.32 7.09 0.69
CA ILE A 140 -15.00 8.15 1.66
C ILE A 140 -14.29 9.33 0.98
N SER A 141 -13.67 9.14 -0.19
CA SER A 141 -12.90 10.19 -0.86
C SER A 141 -13.77 11.15 -1.69
N SER A 142 -14.15 12.29 -1.09
CA SER A 142 -14.69 13.46 -1.78
C SER A 142 -13.69 14.62 -1.84
N ILE A 143 -12.37 14.36 -1.87
CA ILE A 143 -11.36 15.43 -1.81
C ILE A 143 -11.18 16.14 -3.16
N TYR A 144 -11.67 15.56 -4.25
CA TYR A 144 -11.75 16.25 -5.55
C TYR A 144 -12.69 17.47 -5.57
N GLU A 145 -13.46 17.73 -4.50
CA GLU A 145 -14.29 18.94 -4.39
C GLU A 145 -13.55 20.18 -3.85
N TYR A 146 -12.27 20.06 -3.49
CA TYR A 146 -11.52 21.16 -2.85
C TYR A 146 -10.32 21.70 -3.66
N TYR A 147 -10.13 21.25 -4.92
CA TYR A 147 -9.08 21.75 -5.82
C TYR A 147 -9.62 22.09 -7.21
#